data_AF-A0A266ZU37-F1
#
_entry.id   AF-A0A266ZU37-F1
#
_cell.length_a   1.000
_cell.length_b   1.000
_cell.length_c   1.000
_cell.angle_alpha   90.00
_cell.angle_beta   90.00
_cell.angle_gamma   90.00
#
_symmetry.space_group_name_H-M   'P 1'
#
loop_
_entity.id
_entity.type
_entity.pdbx_description
1 polymer ?
#
loop_
_entity_poly.entity_id
_entity_poly.type
_entity_poly.pdbx_seq_one_letter_code
_entity_poly.pdbx_strand_id
1 'polypeptide(L)'
;MADLDELKRKRDQLTAKIQQAESRQKATAKKAQDRIKVLVGAAVLHQQTQSTEKRAALLALLDGFLTRPAERLAVLGEDGQGSEAFKQLVTPD
;
A
#
# COMPACT_ATOMS: atom_id res chain seq x y z
N MET A 1 -42.00 -5.17 -31.20
CA MET A 1 -40.67 -4.53 -31.10
C MET A 1 -40.37 -3.97 -29.70
N ALA A 2 -41.36 -3.48 -28.94
CA ALA A 2 -41.16 -2.96 -27.56
C ALA A 2 -40.51 -3.96 -26.58
N ASP A 3 -40.78 -5.26 -26.72
CA ASP A 3 -40.25 -6.31 -25.85
C ASP A 3 -38.72 -6.49 -25.97
N LEU A 4 -38.18 -6.42 -27.19
CA LEU A 4 -36.74 -6.55 -27.42
C LEU A 4 -35.94 -5.40 -26.80
N ASP A 5 -36.47 -4.17 -26.89
CA ASP A 5 -35.81 -2.99 -26.31
C ASP A 5 -35.91 -2.98 -24.78
N GLU A 6 -37.01 -3.47 -24.21
CA GLU A 6 -37.13 -3.65 -22.78
C GLU A 6 -36.14 -4.71 -22.25
N LEU A 7 -36.00 -5.85 -22.95
CA LEU A 7 -35.02 -6.87 -22.62
C LEU A 7 -33.57 -6.34 -22.69
N LYS A 8 -33.24 -5.54 -23.73
CA LYS A 8 -31.92 -4.88 -23.83
C LYS A 8 -31.67 -3.92 -22.66
N ARG A 9 -32.66 -3.08 -22.31
CA ARG A 9 -32.55 -2.17 -21.16
C ARG A 9 -32.33 -2.92 -19.84
N LYS A 10 -33.07 -4.01 -19.62
CA LYS A 10 -32.89 -4.87 -18.42
C LYS A 10 -31.50 -5.50 -18.39
N ARG A 11 -31.00 -5.99 -19.53
CA ARG A 11 -29.61 -6.49 -19.65
C ARG A 11 -28.61 -5.42 -19.28
N ASP A 12 -28.71 -4.23 -19.86
CA ASP A 12 -27.75 -3.15 -19.64
C ASP A 12 -27.76 -2.69 -18.17
N GLN A 13 -28.93 -2.62 -17.55
CA GLN A 13 -29.06 -2.37 -16.11
C GLN A 13 -28.41 -3.47 -15.26
N LEU A 14 -28.60 -4.74 -15.61
CA LEU A 14 -27.97 -5.86 -14.91
C LEU A 14 -26.45 -5.84 -15.08
N THR A 15 -25.94 -5.61 -16.28
CA THR A 15 -24.50 -5.48 -16.55
C THR A 15 -23.89 -4.34 -15.72
N ALA A 16 -24.54 -3.18 -15.66
CA ALA A 16 -24.07 -2.07 -14.83
C ALA A 16 -24.04 -2.43 -13.33
N LYS A 17 -25.07 -3.13 -12.83
CA LYS A 17 -25.11 -3.61 -11.43
C LYS A 17 -24.01 -4.62 -11.14
N ILE A 18 -23.74 -5.56 -12.05
CA ILE A 18 -22.65 -6.54 -11.93
C ILE A 18 -21.30 -5.82 -11.85
N GLN A 19 -21.03 -4.91 -12.78
CA GLN A 19 -19.79 -4.14 -12.80
C GLN A 19 -19.61 -3.30 -11.52
N GLN A 20 -20.70 -2.72 -11.01
CA GLN A 20 -20.67 -2.00 -9.74
C GLN A 20 -20.37 -2.92 -8.56
N ALA A 21 -20.98 -4.11 -8.51
CA ALA A 21 -20.72 -5.08 -7.45
C ALA A 21 -19.27 -5.60 -7.48
N GLU A 22 -18.75 -5.91 -8.66
CA GLU A 22 -17.36 -6.35 -8.86
C GLU A 22 -16.35 -5.27 -8.45
N SER A 23 -16.58 -4.01 -8.84
CA SER A 23 -15.69 -2.91 -8.46
C SER A 23 -15.69 -2.68 -6.94
N ARG A 24 -16.85 -2.81 -6.27
CA ARG A 24 -16.94 -2.77 -4.81
C ARG A 24 -16.17 -3.92 -4.16
N GLN A 25 -16.31 -5.14 -4.66
CA GLN A 25 -15.56 -6.29 -4.13
C GLN A 25 -14.05 -6.11 -4.28
N LYS A 26 -13.59 -5.67 -5.47
CA LYS A 26 -12.17 -5.36 -5.71
C LYS A 26 -11.66 -4.25 -4.79
N ALA A 27 -12.43 -3.20 -4.57
CA ALA A 27 -12.06 -2.11 -3.67
C ALA A 27 -11.96 -2.60 -2.21
N THR A 28 -12.89 -3.43 -1.74
CA THR A 28 -12.83 -4.03 -0.39
C THR A 28 -11.63 -4.93 -0.22
N ALA A 29 -11.35 -5.81 -1.20
CA ALA A 29 -10.18 -6.67 -1.17
C ALA A 29 -8.87 -5.87 -1.15
N LYS A 30 -8.77 -4.83 -1.99
CA LYS A 30 -7.62 -3.92 -2.00
C LYS A 30 -7.42 -3.23 -0.65
N LYS A 31 -8.48 -2.71 -0.04
CA LYS A 31 -8.41 -2.10 1.31
C LYS A 31 -7.90 -3.09 2.36
N ALA A 32 -8.36 -4.34 2.32
CA ALA A 32 -7.88 -5.38 3.25
C ALA A 32 -6.38 -5.67 3.05
N GLN A 33 -5.94 -5.81 1.80
CA GLN A 33 -4.53 -6.03 1.47
C GLN A 33 -3.65 -4.83 1.88
N ASP A 34 -4.09 -3.61 1.60
CA ASP A 34 -3.35 -2.39 1.96
C ASP A 34 -3.26 -2.26 3.50
N ARG A 35 -4.33 -2.59 4.24
CA ARG A 35 -4.31 -2.65 5.71
C ARG A 35 -3.29 -3.67 6.22
N ILE A 36 -3.22 -4.86 5.64
CA ILE A 36 -2.24 -5.88 6.03
C ILE A 36 -0.82 -5.36 5.81
N LYS A 37 -0.53 -4.75 4.65
CA LYS A 37 0.80 -4.19 4.36
C LYS A 37 1.22 -3.13 5.38
N VAL A 38 0.30 -2.24 5.76
CA VAL A 38 0.57 -1.22 6.77
C VAL A 38 0.84 -1.85 8.14
N LEU A 39 0.00 -2.78 8.59
CA LEU A 39 0.18 -3.43 9.90
C LEU A 39 1.46 -4.27 9.97
N VAL A 40 1.75 -5.04 8.93
CA VAL A 40 3.00 -5.83 8.83
C VAL A 40 4.21 -4.90 8.77
N GLY A 41 4.15 -3.84 7.95
CA GLY A 41 5.22 -2.85 7.85
C GLY A 41 5.50 -2.16 9.18
N ALA A 42 4.46 -1.78 9.92
CA ALA A 42 4.59 -1.18 11.25
C ALA A 42 5.22 -2.15 12.27
N ALA A 43 4.83 -3.42 12.27
CA ALA A 43 5.40 -4.44 13.14
C ALA A 43 6.89 -4.69 12.83
N VAL A 44 7.25 -4.78 11.55
CA VAL A 44 8.65 -4.91 11.12
C VAL A 44 9.46 -3.67 11.50
N LEU A 45 8.94 -2.46 11.26
CA LEU A 45 9.60 -1.22 11.67
C LEU A 45 9.87 -1.24 13.18
N HIS A 46 8.86 -1.50 14.01
CA HIS A 46 9.01 -1.60 15.46
C HIS A 46 10.07 -2.64 15.89
N GLN A 47 10.11 -3.81 15.24
CA GLN A 47 11.07 -4.86 15.56
C GLN A 47 12.51 -4.50 15.17
N GLN A 48 12.69 -3.88 14.01
CA GLN A 48 14.01 -3.58 13.45
C GLN A 48 14.65 -2.35 14.09
N THR A 49 13.88 -1.52 14.79
CA THR A 49 14.39 -0.28 15.40
C THR A 49 14.88 -0.46 16.83
N GLN A 50 14.67 -1.65 17.40
CA GLN A 50 15.12 -2.05 18.75
C GLN A 50 16.65 -2.11 18.92
N SER A 51 17.41 -2.14 17.82
CA SER A 51 18.88 -2.04 17.88
C SER A 51 19.43 -1.33 16.64
N THR A 52 20.61 -0.74 16.79
CA THR A 52 21.30 -0.03 15.70
C THR A 52 21.64 -0.97 14.54
N GLU A 53 22.07 -2.21 14.82
CA GLU A 53 22.40 -3.21 13.80
C GLU A 53 21.19 -3.58 12.94
N LYS A 54 20.05 -3.87 13.58
CA LYS A 54 18.80 -4.19 12.88
C LYS A 54 18.27 -3.03 12.05
N ARG A 55 18.44 -1.80 12.55
CA ARG A 55 18.08 -0.58 11.84
C ARG A 55 18.93 -0.40 10.58
N ALA A 56 20.23 -0.63 10.68
CA ALA A 56 21.12 -0.60 9.52
C ALA A 56 20.75 -1.69 8.49
N ALA A 57 20.42 -2.90 8.94
CA ALA A 57 19.96 -3.98 8.07
C ALA A 57 18.63 -3.63 7.35
N LEU A 58 17.69 -2.95 8.04
CA LEU A 58 16.46 -2.47 7.43
C LEU A 58 16.72 -1.41 6.36
N LEU A 59 17.62 -0.44 6.61
CA LEU A 59 17.96 0.57 5.62
C LEU A 59 18.63 -0.04 4.38
N ALA A 60 19.53 -1.02 4.55
CA ALA A 60 20.12 -1.75 3.44
C ALA A 60 19.09 -2.53 2.62
N LEU A 61 18.11 -3.17 3.28
CA LEU A 61 17.00 -3.84 2.60
C LEU A 61 16.15 -2.85 1.80
N LEU A 62 15.82 -1.69 2.39
CA LEU A 62 15.00 -0.66 1.76
C LEU A 62 15.74 0.02 0.60
N ASP A 63 17.06 0.12 0.66
CA ASP A 63 17.91 0.58 -0.44
C ASP A 63 17.80 -0.34 -1.68
N GLY A 64 17.79 -1.65 -1.50
CA GLY A 64 17.57 -2.59 -2.60
C GLY A 64 16.12 -2.69 -3.08
N PHE A 65 15.16 -2.43 -2.20
CA PHE A 65 13.72 -2.58 -2.49
C PHE A 65 13.09 -1.35 -3.15
N LEU A 66 13.44 -0.14 -2.70
CA LEU A 66 12.85 1.11 -3.19
C LEU A 66 13.51 1.53 -4.50
N THR A 67 12.70 1.63 -5.55
CA THR A 67 13.17 1.96 -6.92
C THR A 67 12.91 3.40 -7.33
N ARG A 68 11.91 4.05 -6.72
CA ARG A 68 11.51 5.42 -7.10
C ARG A 68 12.35 6.45 -6.34
N PRO A 69 12.97 7.44 -7.02
CA PRO A 69 13.83 8.42 -6.36
C PRO A 69 13.17 9.17 -5.20
N ALA A 70 11.90 9.57 -5.35
CA ALA A 70 11.17 10.26 -4.29
C ALA A 70 10.93 9.37 -3.06
N GLU A 71 10.64 8.07 -3.25
CA GLU A 71 10.44 7.12 -2.14
C GLU A 71 11.77 6.80 -1.45
N ARG A 72 12.84 6.64 -2.22
CA ARG A 72 14.20 6.46 -1.71
C ARG A 72 14.61 7.66 -0.84
N LEU A 73 14.45 8.89 -1.35
CA LEU A 73 14.78 10.11 -0.60
C LEU A 73 13.94 10.24 0.68
N ALA A 74 12.64 9.94 0.60
CA ALA A 74 11.74 10.04 1.75
C ALA A 74 12.09 9.08 2.89
N VAL A 75 12.67 7.92 2.59
CA VAL A 75 13.00 6.88 3.58
C VAL A 75 14.48 6.90 3.96
N LEU A 76 15.37 6.90 2.97
CA LEU A 76 16.82 6.72 3.14
C LEU A 76 17.56 8.05 3.37
N GLY A 77 16.97 9.19 3.01
CA GLY A 77 17.69 10.47 3.00
C GLY A 77 18.71 10.56 1.86
N GLU A 78 19.47 11.65 1.83
CA GLU A 78 20.50 11.88 0.81
C GLU A 78 21.74 11.00 1.00
N ASP A 79 22.03 10.62 2.25
CA ASP A 79 23.22 9.85 2.65
C ASP A 79 22.98 8.34 2.81
N GLY A 80 21.73 7.89 2.62
CA GLY A 80 21.34 6.50 2.80
C GLY A 80 21.21 6.04 4.26
N GLN A 81 21.42 6.93 5.24
CA GLN A 81 21.42 6.61 6.67
C GLN A 81 20.04 6.81 7.33
N GLY A 82 19.01 7.02 6.52
CA GLY A 82 17.65 7.34 6.95
C GLY A 82 17.37 8.83 6.83
N SER A 83 16.17 9.17 6.37
CA SER A 83 15.69 10.55 6.36
C SER A 83 15.45 11.06 7.79
N GLU A 84 15.34 12.37 7.96
CA GLU A 84 15.00 12.97 9.26
C GLU A 84 13.66 12.45 9.81
N ALA A 85 12.66 12.27 8.93
CA ALA A 85 11.38 11.68 9.32
C ALA A 85 11.54 10.21 9.79
N PHE A 86 12.39 9.43 9.11
CA PHE A 86 12.70 8.08 9.56
C PHE A 86 13.38 8.11 10.94
N LYS A 87 14.40 8.95 11.13
CA LYS A 87 15.12 9.08 12.41
C LYS A 87 14.18 9.45 13.56
N GLN A 88 13.22 10.35 13.34
CA GLN A 88 12.20 10.71 14.33
C GLN A 88 11.32 9.51 14.73
N LEU A 89 10.99 8.61 13.80
CA LEU A 89 10.17 7.43 14.09
C LEU A 89 10.90 6.34 14.89
N VAL A 90 12.24 6.35 14.88
CA VAL A 90 13.07 5.26 15.41
C VAL A 90 13.96 5.67 16.58
N THR A 91 13.89 6.94 16.96
CA THR A 91 14.50 7.46 18.18
C THR A 91 13.46 7.31 19.30
N PRO A 92 13.79 6.65 20.43
CA PRO A 92 12.89 6.63 21.57
C PRO A 92 12.64 8.05 22.09
N ASP A 93 11.44 8.32 22.60
CA ASP A 93 11.20 9.47 23.49
C ASP A 93 12.06 9.36 24.76
#